data_AF-A0A0D1JXQ1-F1
#
_entry.id   AF-A0A0D1JXQ1-F1
#
_cell.length_a   1.000
_cell.length_b   1.000
_cell.length_c   1.000
_cell.angle_alpha   90.00
_cell.angle_beta   90.00
_cell.angle_gamma   90.00
#
_symmetry.space_group_name_H-M   'P 1'
#
loop_
_entity.id
_entity.type
_entity.pdbx_description
1 polymer ?
#
loop_
_entity_poly.entity_id
_entity_poly.type
_entity_poly.pdbx_seq_one_letter_code
_entity_poly.pdbx_strand_id
1 'polypeptide(L)'
;MHNYLRVERDGVASETIRCPKQGILPHDMIHYAVECTVTHKGFLSLLREGRPVAFTTSGGETEAAVERLVETFQAEMWGGRVPAKDLIAVYEHACGTDGSLVAPIAPADVEAIRQKLDELIDAWSSLPIGHSLTVSF
;
A
#
# COMPACT_ATOMS: atom_id res chain seq x y z
N MET A 1 -17.43 10.19 -5.90
CA MET A 1 -17.37 8.85 -6.55
C MET A 1 -16.46 7.97 -5.69
N HIS A 2 -16.74 6.68 -5.54
CA HIS A 2 -15.96 5.78 -4.67
C HIS A 2 -15.51 4.55 -5.43
N ASN A 3 -14.41 3.96 -4.99
CA ASN A 3 -14.03 2.58 -5.30
C ASN A 3 -14.41 1.69 -4.11
N TYR A 4 -14.28 0.37 -4.27
CA TYR A 4 -14.55 -0.60 -3.20
C TYR A 4 -13.39 -1.59 -3.13
N LEU A 5 -12.94 -1.88 -1.91
CA LEU A 5 -12.05 -3.01 -1.63
C LEU A 5 -12.91 -4.17 -1.14
N ARG A 6 -12.85 -5.31 -1.84
CA ARG A 6 -13.44 -6.58 -1.41
C ARG A 6 -12.31 -7.51 -0.99
N VAL A 7 -12.42 -8.06 0.22
CA VAL A 7 -11.44 -8.97 0.81
C VAL A 7 -12.06 -10.35 0.95
N GLU A 8 -11.37 -11.36 0.45
CA GLU A 8 -11.79 -12.76 0.50
C GLU A 8 -10.72 -13.59 1.20
N ARG A 9 -11.15 -14.43 2.15
CA ARG A 9 -10.28 -15.34 2.90
C ARG A 9 -10.98 -16.67 3.08
N ASP A 10 -10.23 -17.77 3.00
CA ASP A 10 -10.80 -19.11 3.08
C ASP A 10 -11.56 -19.34 4.39
N GLY A 11 -12.82 -19.77 4.27
CA GLY A 11 -13.69 -20.03 5.41
C GLY A 11 -14.20 -18.79 6.14
N VAL A 12 -13.93 -17.58 5.63
CA VAL A 12 -14.41 -16.32 6.19
C VAL A 12 -15.35 -15.62 5.20
N ALA A 13 -16.43 -15.01 5.71
CA ALA A 13 -17.32 -14.22 4.87
C ALA A 13 -16.58 -13.05 4.22
N SER A 14 -16.87 -12.81 2.93
CA SER A 14 -16.25 -11.69 2.20
C SER A 14 -16.59 -10.36 2.87
N GLU A 15 -15.58 -9.52 3.08
CA GLU A 15 -15.75 -8.17 3.60
C GLU A 15 -15.63 -7.15 2.46
N THR A 16 -16.36 -6.05 2.54
CA THR A 16 -16.25 -4.97 1.55
C THR A 16 -16.29 -3.62 2.23
N ILE A 17 -15.32 -2.78 1.90
CA ILE A 17 -15.24 -1.40 2.39
C ILE A 17 -15.24 -0.42 1.23
N ARG A 18 -15.69 0.80 1.53
CA ARG A 18 -15.72 1.91 0.58
C ARG A 18 -14.40 2.67 0.67
N CYS A 19 -13.75 2.86 -0.47
CA CYS A 19 -12.51 3.61 -0.56
C CYS A 19 -12.76 4.93 -1.30
N PRO A 20 -12.18 6.06 -0.86
CA PRO A 20 -12.20 7.29 -1.63
C PRO A 20 -11.62 7.04 -3.03
N LYS A 21 -12.32 7.47 -4.08
CA LYS A 21 -11.73 7.41 -5.43
C LYS A 21 -10.63 8.47 -5.53
N GLN A 22 -9.44 8.05 -5.94
CA GLN A 22 -8.28 8.91 -6.15
C GLN A 22 -8.02 9.05 -7.67
N GLY A 23 -7.24 10.08 -8.06
CA GLY A 23 -6.78 10.25 -9.44
C GLY A 23 -5.62 9.31 -9.82
N ILE A 24 -5.09 8.60 -8.83
CA ILE A 24 -4.06 7.56 -8.93
C ILE A 24 -4.68 6.20 -8.54
N LEU A 25 -3.85 5.18 -8.31
CA LEU A 25 -4.30 3.89 -7.77
C LEU A 25 -5.06 4.07 -6.45
N PRO A 26 -6.07 3.22 -6.17
CA PRO A 26 -6.63 3.11 -4.82
C PRO A 26 -5.54 2.85 -3.78
N HIS A 27 -5.61 3.54 -2.64
CA HIS A 27 -4.63 3.43 -1.56
C HIS A 27 -4.31 1.98 -1.14
N ASP A 28 -5.32 1.13 -0.96
CA ASP A 28 -5.12 -0.29 -0.58
C ASP A 28 -4.41 -1.13 -1.67
N MET A 29 -4.40 -0.66 -2.92
CA MET A 29 -3.63 -1.28 -3.99
C MET A 29 -2.15 -0.88 -3.94
N ILE A 30 -1.84 0.29 -3.36
CA ILE A 30 -0.48 0.71 -3.03
C ILE A 30 0.04 -0.13 -1.85
N HIS A 31 -0.81 -0.41 -0.85
CA HIS A 31 -0.51 -1.42 0.17
C HIS A 31 -0.13 -2.76 -0.45
N TYR A 32 -0.91 -3.25 -1.43
CA TYR A 32 -0.57 -4.49 -2.12
C TYR A 32 0.82 -4.43 -2.77
N ALA A 33 1.13 -3.35 -3.50
CA ALA A 33 2.43 -3.20 -4.14
C ALA A 33 3.60 -3.21 -3.15
N VAL A 34 3.44 -2.51 -2.03
CA VAL A 34 4.45 -2.45 -0.96
C VAL A 34 4.57 -3.80 -0.26
N GLU A 35 3.48 -4.30 0.31
CA GLU A 35 3.49 -5.49 1.19
C GLU A 35 3.75 -6.81 0.45
N CYS A 36 3.52 -6.88 -0.87
CA CYS A 36 3.94 -8.06 -1.65
C CYS A 36 5.41 -8.03 -2.08
N THR A 37 6.09 -6.89 -1.93
CA THR A 37 7.47 -6.68 -2.36
C THR A 37 8.45 -6.74 -1.19
N VAL A 38 8.09 -6.17 -0.04
CA VAL A 38 8.92 -6.16 1.16
C VAL A 38 8.41 -7.15 2.21
N THR A 39 9.27 -7.59 3.13
CA THR A 39 8.90 -8.54 4.20
C THR A 39 8.13 -7.90 5.35
N HIS A 40 7.92 -6.60 5.32
CA HIS A 40 7.32 -5.83 6.40
C HIS A 40 5.79 -5.95 6.39
N LYS A 41 5.20 -6.00 7.57
CA LYS A 41 3.76 -6.20 7.74
C LYS A 41 3.04 -4.87 7.85
N GLY A 42 2.03 -4.66 7.03
CA GLY A 42 1.11 -3.53 7.09
C GLY A 42 -0.34 -3.99 7.15
N PHE A 43 -1.24 -3.17 6.60
CA PHE A 43 -2.69 -3.41 6.60
C PHE A 43 -3.07 -4.78 6.02
N LEU A 44 -2.57 -5.14 4.83
CA LEU A 44 -2.96 -6.41 4.18
C LEU A 44 -2.43 -7.62 4.94
N SER A 45 -1.22 -7.50 5.49
CA SER A 45 -0.62 -8.47 6.41
C SER A 45 -1.51 -8.75 7.62
N LEU A 46 -2.04 -7.69 8.25
CA LEU A 46 -2.98 -7.82 9.37
C LEU A 46 -4.30 -8.48 8.96
N LEU A 47 -4.83 -8.18 7.76
CA LEU A 47 -6.03 -8.84 7.25
C LEU A 47 -5.82 -10.35 7.04
N ARG A 48 -4.65 -10.76 6.54
CA ARG A 48 -4.29 -12.18 6.40
C ARG A 48 -4.21 -12.89 7.74
N GLU A 49 -3.80 -12.18 8.78
CA GLU A 49 -3.78 -12.67 10.17
C GLU A 49 -5.17 -12.68 10.84
N GLY A 50 -6.23 -12.34 10.11
CA GLY A 50 -7.61 -12.44 10.56
C GLY A 50 -8.12 -11.19 11.28
N ARG A 51 -7.40 -10.06 11.22
CA ARG A 51 -7.93 -8.78 11.69
C ARG A 51 -9.10 -8.35 10.78
N PRO A 52 -10.16 -7.75 11.36
CA PRO A 52 -11.28 -7.26 10.57
C PRO A 52 -10.85 -6.15 9.61
N VAL A 53 -11.57 -5.98 8.50
CA VAL A 53 -11.33 -4.87 7.57
C VAL A 53 -11.81 -3.57 8.20
N ALA A 54 -10.93 -2.94 8.99
CA ALA A 54 -11.21 -1.70 9.70
C ALA A 54 -10.04 -0.72 9.56
N PHE A 55 -10.36 0.53 9.20
CA PHE A 55 -9.42 1.66 9.14
C PHE A 55 -9.09 2.20 10.54
N THR A 56 -8.75 1.32 11.51
CA THR A 56 -8.36 1.79 12.84
C THR A 56 -6.84 1.82 12.96
N THR A 57 -6.33 2.94 13.46
CA THR A 57 -4.91 3.25 13.70
C THR A 57 -4.28 2.44 14.84
N SER A 58 -4.83 1.26 15.17
CA SER A 58 -4.37 0.41 16.28
C SER A 58 -3.42 -0.70 15.80
N GLY A 59 -2.51 -0.34 14.87
CA GLY A 59 -1.36 -1.15 14.48
C GLY A 59 -0.17 -0.91 15.44
N GLY A 60 0.83 -1.78 15.40
CA GLY A 60 2.11 -1.56 16.08
C GLY A 60 3.01 -0.61 15.29
N GLU A 61 4.24 -0.45 15.75
CA GLU A 61 5.24 0.45 15.15
C GLU A 61 5.58 0.07 13.70
N THR A 62 5.70 -1.23 13.42
CA THR A 62 5.98 -1.75 12.06
C THR A 62 4.87 -1.39 11.08
N GLU A 63 3.61 -1.56 11.47
CA GLU A 63 2.47 -1.26 10.61
C GLU A 63 2.36 0.25 10.33
N ALA A 64 2.68 1.07 11.32
CA ALA A 64 2.78 2.52 11.15
C ALA A 64 3.91 2.91 10.18
N ALA A 65 5.05 2.21 10.22
CA ALA A 65 6.13 2.45 9.26
C ALA A 65 5.74 2.03 7.83
N VAL A 66 5.08 0.88 7.66
CA VAL A 66 4.58 0.45 6.35
C VAL A 66 3.54 1.42 5.80
N GLU A 67 2.64 1.93 6.65
CA GLU A 67 1.69 3.00 6.26
C GLU A 67 2.43 4.24 5.74
N ARG A 68 3.46 4.71 6.46
CA ARG A 68 4.27 5.86 6.03
C ARG A 68 4.99 5.61 4.70
N LEU A 69 5.44 4.38 4.46
CA LEU A 69 6.04 3.99 3.19
C LEU A 69 4.99 4.03 2.05
N VAL A 70 3.80 3.50 2.29
CA VAL A 70 2.66 3.56 1.36
C VAL A 70 2.29 5.01 1.04
N GLU A 71 2.16 5.87 2.05
CA GLU A 71 1.89 7.30 1.90
C GLU A 71 3.00 8.01 1.10
N THR A 72 4.26 7.60 1.27
CA THR A 72 5.40 8.15 0.53
C THR A 72 5.32 7.80 -0.96
N PHE A 73 5.00 6.55 -1.31
CA PHE A 73 4.76 6.17 -2.71
C PHE A 73 3.51 6.84 -3.27
N GLN A 74 2.46 6.98 -2.47
CA GLN A 74 1.25 7.70 -2.87
C GLN A 74 1.56 9.16 -3.20
N ALA A 75 2.41 9.83 -2.41
CA ALA A 75 2.87 11.17 -2.68
C ALA A 75 3.71 11.24 -3.97
N GLU A 76 4.60 10.27 -4.20
CA GLU A 76 5.36 10.16 -5.46
C GLU A 76 4.43 10.02 -6.67
N MET A 77 3.36 9.24 -6.59
CA MET A 77 2.40 9.09 -7.69
C MET A 77 1.66 10.40 -8.03
N TRP A 78 1.46 11.28 -7.05
CA TRP A 78 0.90 12.61 -7.27
C TRP A 78 1.94 13.64 -7.74
N GLY A 79 3.16 13.57 -7.19
CA GLY A 79 4.22 14.57 -7.38
C GLY A 79 5.20 14.28 -8.52
N GLY A 80 5.22 13.04 -9.01
CA GLY A 80 6.20 12.53 -9.97
C GLY A 80 7.37 11.79 -9.31
N ARG A 81 7.98 10.88 -10.08
CA ARG A 81 9.06 9.99 -9.63
C ARG A 81 10.30 10.78 -9.22
N VAL A 82 10.86 10.47 -8.06
CA VAL A 82 12.12 11.04 -7.55
C VAL A 82 13.23 9.98 -7.50
N PRO A 83 14.52 10.34 -7.35
CA PRO A 83 15.56 9.34 -7.10
C PRO A 83 15.23 8.47 -5.87
N ALA A 84 15.51 7.16 -5.93
CA ALA A 84 15.16 6.24 -4.84
C ALA A 84 15.71 6.67 -3.48
N LYS A 85 16.93 7.20 -3.44
CA LYS A 85 17.54 7.75 -2.21
C LYS A 85 16.74 8.91 -1.59
N ASP A 86 16.09 9.73 -2.43
CA ASP A 86 15.34 10.90 -1.96
C ASP A 86 13.97 10.46 -1.45
N LEU A 87 13.36 9.45 -2.10
CA LEU A 87 12.15 8.79 -1.60
C LEU A 87 12.40 8.15 -0.24
N ILE A 88 13.50 7.42 -0.07
CA ILE A 88 13.88 6.80 1.20
C ILE A 88 14.07 7.85 2.29
N ALA A 89 14.76 8.96 1.98
CA ALA A 89 14.94 10.04 2.94
C ALA A 89 13.62 10.70 3.36
N VAL A 90 12.67 10.87 2.44
CA VAL A 90 11.31 11.36 2.75
C VAL A 90 10.57 10.37 3.65
N TYR A 91 10.63 9.07 3.34
CA TYR A 91 10.03 8.03 4.16
C TYR A 91 10.62 7.99 5.58
N GLU A 92 11.95 7.98 5.71
CA GLU A 92 12.66 8.01 7.00
C GLU A 92 12.27 9.25 7.80
N HIS A 93 12.20 10.41 7.15
CA HIS A 93 11.73 11.65 7.78
C HIS A 93 10.27 11.55 8.23
N ALA A 94 9.40 10.94 7.42
CA ALA A 94 8.00 10.72 7.76
C ALA A 94 7.81 9.76 8.94
N CYS A 95 8.73 8.82 9.17
CA CYS A 95 8.75 7.97 10.37
C CYS A 95 9.17 8.71 11.64
N GLY A 96 9.77 9.90 11.52
CA GLY A 96 10.18 10.73 12.65
C GLY A 96 11.62 10.47 13.11
N THR A 97 12.17 11.42 13.88
CA THR A 97 13.57 11.43 14.31
C THR A 97 13.88 10.46 15.46
N ASP A 98 12.85 10.01 16.20
CA ASP A 98 13.02 9.21 17.41
C ASP A 98 13.12 7.70 17.13
N GLY A 99 13.04 7.29 15.85
CA GLY A 99 13.49 5.98 15.40
C GLY A 99 12.74 4.78 15.96
N SER A 100 11.48 4.94 16.40
CA SER A 100 10.58 3.81 16.68
C SER A 100 10.23 3.10 15.36
N LEU A 101 11.23 2.32 14.92
CA LEU A 101 11.34 1.40 13.79
C LEU A 101 10.88 1.91 12.42
N VAL A 102 11.75 2.67 11.76
CA VAL A 102 11.80 2.70 10.29
C VAL A 102 11.97 1.24 9.81
N ALA A 103 10.99 0.72 9.09
CA ALA A 103 11.12 -0.56 8.42
C ALA A 103 12.22 -0.42 7.34
N PRO A 104 13.34 -1.19 7.43
CA PRO A 104 14.47 -1.00 6.53
C PRO A 104 14.07 -1.21 5.07
N ILE A 105 14.48 -0.29 4.20
CA ILE A 105 14.23 -0.37 2.76
C ILE A 105 15.48 0.01 1.97
N ALA A 106 15.84 -0.79 0.98
CA ALA A 106 16.95 -0.51 0.08
C ALA A 106 16.46 0.16 -1.22
N PRO A 107 17.33 0.85 -1.97
CA PRO A 107 16.97 1.38 -3.29
C PRO A 107 16.43 0.31 -4.24
N ALA A 108 16.90 -0.94 -4.15
CA ALA A 108 16.38 -2.05 -4.95
C ALA A 108 14.92 -2.39 -4.62
N ASP A 109 14.52 -2.31 -3.36
CA ASP A 109 13.13 -2.52 -2.94
C ASP A 109 12.24 -1.40 -3.49
N VAL A 110 12.73 -0.16 -3.50
CA VAL A 110 12.00 0.98 -4.09
C VAL A 110 11.74 0.75 -5.58
N GLU A 111 12.74 0.31 -6.34
CA GLU A 111 12.55 -0.01 -7.76
C GLU A 111 11.61 -1.20 -7.98
N ALA A 112 11.68 -2.23 -7.13
CA ALA A 112 10.76 -3.37 -7.19
C ALA A 112 9.29 -2.96 -6.89
N ILE A 113 9.07 -2.10 -5.90
CA ILE A 113 7.75 -1.55 -5.58
C ILE A 113 7.25 -0.70 -6.76
N ARG A 114 8.11 0.15 -7.35
CA ARG A 114 7.77 0.94 -8.54
C ARG A 114 7.35 0.07 -9.71
N GLN A 115 8.09 -1.00 -9.99
CA GLN A 115 7.72 -1.95 -11.02
C GLN A 115 6.33 -2.54 -10.75
N LYS A 116 6.06 -2.94 -9.50
CA LYS A 116 4.75 -3.46 -9.11
C LYS A 116 3.63 -2.43 -9.24
N LEU A 117 3.88 -1.18 -8.89
CA LEU A 117 2.95 -0.07 -9.07
C LEU A 117 2.66 0.17 -10.55
N ASP A 118 3.69 0.18 -11.41
CA ASP A 118 3.55 0.34 -12.86
C ASP A 118 2.67 -0.79 -13.44
N GLU A 119 2.89 -2.05 -13.05
CA GLU A 119 2.05 -3.19 -13.44
C GLU A 119 0.58 -3.02 -13.01
N LEU A 120 0.35 -2.52 -11.79
CA LEU A 120 -1.00 -2.27 -11.26
C LEU A 120 -1.68 -1.08 -11.95
N ILE A 121 -0.94 -0.03 -12.30
CA ILE A 121 -1.45 1.11 -13.07
C ILE A 121 -1.93 0.66 -14.44
N ASP A 122 -1.13 -0.14 -15.15
CA ASP A 122 -1.48 -0.67 -16.46
C ASP A 122 -2.73 -1.54 -16.38
N ALA A 123 -2.78 -2.46 -15.42
CA ALA A 123 -3.94 -3.32 -15.20
C ALA A 123 -5.19 -2.50 -14.85
N TRP A 124 -5.09 -1.57 -13.90
CA TRP A 124 -6.22 -0.77 -13.42
C TRP A 124 -6.75 0.21 -14.47
N SER A 125 -5.86 0.86 -15.22
CA SER A 125 -6.25 1.83 -16.26
C SER A 125 -6.90 1.17 -17.48
N SER A 126 -6.62 -0.12 -17.71
CA SER A 126 -7.24 -0.90 -18.79
C SER A 126 -8.69 -1.33 -18.48
N LEU A 127 -9.13 -1.23 -17.21
CA LEU A 127 -10.46 -1.70 -16.81
C LEU A 127 -11.56 -0.71 -17.20
N PRO A 128 -12.68 -1.20 -17.78
CA PRO A 128 -13.86 -0.39 -17.93
C PRO A 128 -14.44 0.01 -16.57
N ILE A 129 -15.10 1.17 -16.52
CA ILE A 129 -15.80 1.62 -15.30
C ILE A 129 -16.77 0.54 -14.82
N GLY A 130 -16.74 0.25 -13.51
CA GLY A 130 -17.59 -0.76 -12.88
C GLY A 130 -16.99 -2.17 -12.84
N HIS A 131 -15.80 -2.38 -13.41
CA HIS A 131 -15.06 -3.64 -13.31
C HIS A 131 -14.09 -3.63 -12.12
N SER A 132 -13.55 -4.80 -11.78
CA SER A 132 -12.64 -5.02 -10.66
C SER A 132 -11.33 -5.63 -11.12
N LEU A 133 -10.24 -5.24 -10.44
CA LEU A 133 -8.96 -5.93 -10.49
C LEU A 133 -8.84 -6.83 -9.26
N THR A 134 -8.43 -8.09 -9.46
CA THR A 134 -8.19 -9.03 -8.36
C THR A 134 -6.69 -9.27 -8.22
N VAL A 135 -6.21 -9.21 -6.98
CA VAL A 135 -4.82 -9.50 -6.61
C VAL A 135 -4.79 -10.50 -5.45
N SER A 136 -3.69 -11.24 -5.32
CA SER A 136 -3.50 -12.27 -4.27
C SER A 136 -2.17 -12.06 -3.57
N PHE A 137 -2.14 -12.24 -2.25
CA PHE A 137 -0.98 -12.06 -1.36
C PHE A 137 -1.03 -13.07 -0.18
#